data_AF-X1RYC3-F1
#
_entry.id   AF-X1RYC3-F1
#
_cell.length_a   1.000
_cell.length_b   1.000
_cell.length_c   1.000
_cell.angle_alpha   90.00
_cell.angle_beta   90.00
_cell.angle_gamma   90.00
#
_symmetry.space_group_name_H-M   'P 1'
#
loop_
_entity.id
_entity.type
_entity.pdbx_description
1 polymer ?
#
loop_
_entity_poly.entity_id
_entity_poly.type
_entity_poly.pdbx_seq_one_letter_code
_entity_poly.pdbx_strand_id
1 'polypeptide(L)'
;GLNSPFKETNYIYIDYSAGVPVPKATTDRTTIELNRMFTLGRVYRDGVTLHIVNSGVNLYNHMRNNHERLIGVRGFERASGGVIAEKLVRYLTSTDGVFYLGANKIATTQQDTSPTGPPDILTRWYHDAGGNWVSNTGIEGASAAGQISNEHYDTPTGLADIGVARYGVFWLFIHFDGDLHVVYGIGTYKLALAEMALVPILPDAVRDFSTLAAKIIVGQADPNFTSIVTAYETLFPVSTPPNHDDLGGIVTDNHHARYTNAEAIAAAKTVKLDDFATPDDNLDLNASTTRHGLLRKLDNVVTHFLNGQGGFTTPVFAQLTFDTTEVFSDNPTLAYTDLDLSGVIGANQALVLLRVHTSVGSPHIRFRKNGEGKDYSGMVNAQGTGICILATDTFAYILLVTDTGGIVEWKSSSVDPIITINMEAYCK
;
A
#
# COMPACT_ATOMS: atom_id res chain seq x y z
N GLY A 1 0.79 -40.89 61.94
CA GLY A 1 1.43 -40.18 60.83
C GLY A 1 0.38 -39.88 59.78
N LEU A 2 0.22 -38.63 59.39
CA LEU A 2 -0.71 -38.23 58.33
C LEU A 2 -0.05 -38.58 56.98
N ASN A 3 -0.65 -39.52 56.23
CA ASN A 3 -0.21 -39.84 54.87
C ASN A 3 -0.65 -38.71 53.93
N SER A 4 0.30 -37.88 53.52
CA SER A 4 0.08 -36.81 52.54
C SER A 4 0.29 -37.37 51.12
N PRO A 5 -0.67 -37.19 50.19
CA PRO A 5 -0.54 -37.62 48.80
C PRO A 5 0.67 -36.97 48.11
N PHE A 6 1.33 -37.74 47.22
CA PHE A 6 2.50 -37.30 46.47
C PHE A 6 2.11 -36.22 45.44
N LYS A 7 2.96 -35.19 45.29
CA LYS A 7 2.86 -34.13 44.27
C LYS A 7 1.63 -33.22 44.34
N GLU A 8 1.00 -33.10 45.52
CA GLU A 8 -0.09 -32.14 45.75
C GLU A 8 0.18 -31.23 46.96
N THR A 9 -0.36 -30.02 46.94
CA THR A 9 -0.27 -29.10 48.09
C THR A 9 -1.21 -29.57 49.19
N ASN A 10 -0.67 -29.89 50.36
CA ASN A 10 -1.43 -30.32 51.52
C ASN A 10 -1.47 -29.21 52.58
N TYR A 11 -2.66 -28.75 52.94
CA TYR A 11 -2.89 -27.83 54.04
C TYR A 11 -2.98 -28.62 55.35
N ILE A 12 -2.06 -28.35 56.27
CA ILE A 12 -2.05 -28.97 57.60
C ILE A 12 -2.79 -28.06 58.56
N TYR A 13 -3.76 -28.60 59.30
CA TYR A 13 -4.57 -27.84 60.24
C TYR A 13 -4.95 -28.67 61.46
N ILE A 14 -5.30 -27.98 62.56
CA ILE A 14 -5.88 -28.59 63.76
C ILE A 14 -7.38 -28.39 63.71
N ASP A 15 -8.15 -29.47 63.78
CA ASP A 15 -9.59 -29.43 64.00
C ASP A 15 -9.88 -29.53 65.50
N TYR A 16 -10.45 -28.47 66.08
CA TYR A 16 -10.81 -28.41 67.49
C TYR A 16 -12.30 -28.67 67.68
N SER A 17 -12.68 -29.95 67.58
CA SER A 17 -14.06 -30.40 67.81
C SER A 17 -14.19 -30.99 69.22
N ALA A 18 -15.18 -30.52 69.98
CA ALA A 18 -15.54 -31.07 71.31
C ALA A 18 -14.39 -31.12 72.34
N GLY A 19 -13.48 -30.14 72.33
CA GLY A 19 -12.42 -29.99 73.34
C GLY A 19 -11.16 -30.82 73.10
N VAL A 20 -11.05 -31.51 71.95
CA VAL A 20 -9.87 -32.30 71.59
C VAL A 20 -9.26 -31.77 70.28
N PRO A 21 -7.99 -31.30 70.29
CA PRO A 21 -7.30 -30.88 69.06
C PRO A 21 -6.87 -32.09 68.24
N VAL A 22 -7.36 -32.21 67.00
CA VAL A 22 -7.00 -33.30 66.08
C VAL A 22 -6.28 -32.75 64.84
N PRO A 23 -5.02 -33.17 64.57
CA PRO A 23 -4.32 -32.75 63.35
C PRO A 23 -4.92 -33.45 62.12
N LYS A 24 -5.24 -32.67 61.09
CA LYS A 24 -5.80 -33.11 59.81
C LYS A 24 -5.05 -32.46 58.64
N ALA A 25 -5.25 -33.03 57.46
CA ALA A 25 -4.71 -32.52 56.20
C ALA A 25 -5.81 -32.51 55.12
N THR A 26 -5.79 -31.51 54.25
CA THR A 26 -6.68 -31.41 53.08
C THR A 26 -5.91 -30.81 51.90
N THR A 27 -6.29 -31.14 50.67
CA THR A 27 -5.76 -30.53 49.44
C THR A 27 -6.58 -29.31 49.00
N ASP A 28 -7.80 -29.16 49.53
CA ASP A 28 -8.67 -28.02 49.30
C ASP A 28 -8.70 -27.11 50.53
N ARG A 29 -8.23 -25.87 50.37
CA ARG A 29 -8.23 -24.87 51.45
C ARG A 29 -9.64 -24.47 51.88
N THR A 30 -10.60 -24.46 50.96
CA THR A 30 -11.95 -23.93 51.20
C THR A 30 -12.75 -24.78 52.17
N THR A 31 -12.35 -26.04 52.38
CA THR A 31 -12.96 -26.95 53.35
C THR A 31 -12.53 -26.68 54.79
N ILE A 32 -11.55 -25.80 55.02
CA ILE A 32 -11.08 -25.44 56.36
C ILE A 32 -11.96 -24.32 56.94
N GLU A 33 -12.77 -24.67 57.92
CA GLU A 33 -13.68 -23.71 58.58
C GLU A 33 -12.93 -22.75 59.50
N LEU A 34 -13.25 -21.46 59.44
CA LEU A 34 -12.51 -20.41 60.17
C LEU A 34 -12.73 -20.40 61.69
N ASN A 35 -13.80 -21.02 62.19
CA ASN A 35 -14.20 -20.90 63.61
C ASN A 35 -13.64 -21.99 64.52
N ARG A 36 -13.35 -23.19 63.98
CA ARG A 36 -12.91 -24.36 64.76
C ARG A 36 -11.65 -25.04 64.21
N MET A 37 -11.23 -24.67 63.00
CA MET A 37 -10.05 -25.25 62.35
C MET A 37 -8.94 -24.22 62.21
N PHE A 38 -7.74 -24.56 62.68
CA PHE A 38 -6.59 -23.67 62.69
C PHE A 38 -5.53 -24.19 61.71
N THR A 39 -5.33 -23.48 60.59
CA THR A 39 -4.25 -23.83 59.64
C THR A 39 -2.90 -23.60 60.31
N LEU A 40 -1.99 -24.57 60.21
CA LEU A 40 -0.62 -24.51 60.69
C LEU A 40 0.37 -24.19 59.56
N GLY A 41 0.12 -24.71 58.36
CA GLY A 41 1.02 -24.50 57.23
C GLY A 41 0.65 -25.35 56.03
N ARG A 42 1.53 -25.34 55.04
CA ARG A 42 1.41 -26.13 53.82
C ARG A 42 2.63 -27.03 53.67
N VAL A 43 2.39 -28.26 53.24
CA VAL A 43 3.42 -29.23 52.95
C VAL A 43 3.24 -29.72 51.52
N TYR A 44 4.33 -29.74 50.76
CA TYR A 44 4.40 -30.37 49.46
C TYR A 44 5.49 -31.44 49.49
N ARG A 45 5.13 -32.66 49.10
CA ARG A 45 6.06 -33.79 49.04
C ARG A 45 6.37 -34.13 47.59
N ASP A 46 7.65 -34.05 47.24
CA ASP A 46 8.17 -34.57 45.97
C ASP A 46 9.20 -35.67 46.23
N GLY A 47 8.79 -36.91 46.01
CA GLY A 47 9.58 -38.09 46.37
C GLY A 47 9.95 -38.11 47.85
N VAL A 48 11.25 -37.94 48.14
CA VAL A 48 11.81 -37.90 49.50
C VAL A 48 11.93 -36.47 50.07
N THR A 49 11.74 -35.45 49.24
CA THR A 49 11.88 -34.04 49.64
C THR A 49 10.56 -33.49 50.15
N LEU A 50 10.62 -32.77 51.28
CA LEU A 50 9.49 -32.04 51.84
C LEU A 50 9.73 -30.54 51.73
N HIS A 51 8.82 -29.83 51.07
CA HIS A 51 8.74 -28.39 51.08
C HIS A 51 7.70 -28.00 52.12
N ILE A 52 8.13 -27.32 53.19
CA ILE A 52 7.27 -26.93 54.31
C ILE A 52 7.26 -25.41 54.36
N VAL A 53 6.06 -24.83 54.29
CA VAL A 53 5.85 -23.39 54.51
C VAL A 53 4.97 -23.22 55.74
N ASN A 54 5.48 -22.48 56.72
CA ASN A 54 4.70 -22.07 57.89
C ASN A 54 3.76 -20.92 57.48
N SER A 55 2.63 -21.28 56.87
CA SER A 55 1.57 -20.36 56.43
C SER A 55 0.34 -20.44 57.33
N GLY A 56 0.53 -20.72 58.62
CA GLY A 56 -0.55 -20.79 59.58
C GLY A 56 -1.15 -19.42 59.91
N VAL A 57 -2.21 -19.42 60.71
CA VAL A 57 -2.81 -18.16 61.19
C VAL A 57 -2.03 -17.67 62.40
N ASN A 58 -1.40 -16.49 62.28
CA ASN A 58 -0.79 -15.79 63.41
C ASN A 58 -1.65 -14.58 63.81
N LEU A 59 -2.47 -14.76 64.85
CA LEU A 59 -3.34 -13.71 65.39
C LEU A 59 -2.67 -12.89 66.49
N TYR A 60 -1.55 -13.37 67.04
CA TYR A 60 -0.86 -12.66 68.11
C TYR A 60 -0.36 -11.31 67.60
N ASN A 61 -0.82 -10.25 68.27
CA ASN A 61 -0.49 -8.86 67.94
C ASN A 61 -0.70 -8.52 66.44
N HIS A 62 -1.75 -9.09 65.83
CA HIS A 62 -1.99 -8.97 64.40
C HIS A 62 -2.02 -7.52 63.92
N MET A 63 -2.61 -6.60 64.70
CA MET A 63 -2.68 -5.18 64.33
C MET A 63 -1.30 -4.56 64.15
N ARG A 64 -0.36 -4.78 65.10
CA ARG A 64 1.01 -4.28 64.97
C ARG A 64 1.75 -4.99 63.84
N ASN A 65 1.70 -6.32 63.79
CA ASN A 65 2.40 -7.09 62.77
C ASN A 65 1.92 -6.74 61.36
N ASN A 66 0.62 -6.50 61.18
CA ASN A 66 0.07 -6.04 59.92
C ASN A 66 0.46 -4.60 59.61
N HIS A 67 0.49 -3.70 60.62
CA HIS A 67 0.97 -2.34 60.45
C HIS A 67 2.44 -2.30 59.98
N GLU A 68 3.33 -3.03 60.66
CA GLU A 68 4.75 -3.14 60.27
C GLU A 68 4.91 -3.79 58.88
N ARG A 69 4.10 -4.80 58.57
CA ARG A 69 4.07 -5.40 57.22
C ARG A 69 3.67 -4.38 56.17
N LEU A 70 2.65 -3.55 56.42
CA LEU A 70 2.22 -2.52 55.50
C LEU A 70 3.32 -1.48 55.30
N ILE A 71 4.00 -1.04 56.37
CA ILE A 71 5.17 -0.15 56.27
C ILE A 71 6.26 -0.79 55.40
N GLY A 72 6.67 -2.03 55.70
CA GLY A 72 7.81 -2.66 55.02
C GLY A 72 7.54 -3.11 53.58
N VAL A 73 6.29 -3.38 53.22
CA VAL A 73 5.93 -3.91 51.88
C VAL A 73 5.29 -2.85 50.98
N ARG A 74 4.47 -1.95 51.53
CA ARG A 74 3.75 -0.93 50.76
C ARG A 74 4.36 0.46 50.87
N GLY A 75 5.09 0.75 51.95
CA GLY A 75 5.67 2.08 52.17
C GLY A 75 4.59 3.16 52.21
N PHE A 76 4.91 4.33 51.64
CA PHE A 76 3.97 5.43 51.49
C PHE A 76 3.08 5.19 50.25
N GLU A 77 1.93 4.57 50.47
CA GLU A 77 1.02 4.11 49.42
C GLU A 77 -0.13 5.10 49.22
N ARG A 78 -0.48 5.35 47.96
CA ARG A 78 -1.63 6.20 47.60
C ARG A 78 -2.94 5.43 47.69
N ALA A 79 -3.95 6.03 48.31
CA ALA A 79 -5.34 5.59 48.20
C ALA A 79 -6.13 6.36 47.14
N SER A 80 -5.97 7.69 47.06
CA SER A 80 -6.67 8.54 46.07
C SER A 80 -6.00 9.90 45.90
N GLY A 81 -6.34 10.64 44.83
CA GLY A 81 -5.91 12.04 44.68
C GLY A 81 -4.45 12.20 44.23
N GLY A 82 -3.74 13.25 44.63
CA GLY A 82 -2.33 13.49 44.24
C GLY A 82 -2.07 13.50 42.71
N VAL A 83 -3.08 13.80 41.89
CA VAL A 83 -2.98 13.71 40.43
C VAL A 83 -2.22 14.91 39.91
N ILE A 84 -1.18 14.64 39.11
CA ILE A 84 -0.29 15.64 38.55
C ILE A 84 -0.79 16.08 37.18
N ALA A 85 -0.86 17.40 36.95
CA ALA A 85 -1.21 17.98 35.67
C ALA A 85 -0.39 19.24 35.38
N GLU A 86 -0.25 19.57 34.09
CA GLU A 86 0.27 20.87 33.65
C GLU A 86 -0.83 21.94 33.79
N LYS A 87 -0.51 23.08 34.39
CA LYS A 87 -1.44 24.20 34.59
C LYS A 87 -1.14 25.39 33.68
N LEU A 88 0.14 25.78 33.62
CA LEU A 88 0.71 26.79 32.73
C LEU A 88 2.00 26.21 32.14
N VAL A 89 2.72 26.98 31.32
CA VAL A 89 4.03 26.65 30.70
C VAL A 89 4.97 25.99 31.72
N ARG A 90 5.02 24.65 31.72
CA ARG A 90 5.82 23.80 32.61
C ARG A 90 5.59 23.96 34.12
N TYR A 91 4.47 24.58 34.51
CA TYR A 91 4.03 24.64 35.90
C TYR A 91 3.07 23.50 36.19
N LEU A 92 3.20 22.93 37.38
CA LEU A 92 2.47 21.77 37.85
C LEU A 92 1.36 22.15 38.83
N THR A 93 0.28 21.37 38.79
CA THR A 93 -0.68 21.25 39.88
C THR A 93 -0.77 19.78 40.33
N SER A 94 -0.97 19.58 41.64
CA SER A 94 -1.34 18.30 42.22
C SER A 94 -2.69 18.44 42.90
N THR A 95 -3.62 17.50 42.70
CA THR A 95 -4.87 17.48 43.48
C THR A 95 -4.63 17.14 44.95
N ASP A 96 -5.58 17.44 45.84
CA ASP A 96 -5.62 16.87 47.19
C ASP A 96 -5.43 15.34 47.12
N GLY A 97 -4.74 14.77 48.10
CA GLY A 97 -4.36 13.36 48.12
C GLY A 97 -4.67 12.68 49.43
N VAL A 98 -4.93 11.37 49.36
CA VAL A 98 -5.02 10.50 50.54
C VAL A 98 -4.03 9.36 50.35
N PHE A 99 -3.15 9.23 51.33
CA PHE A 99 -2.09 8.23 51.38
C PHE A 99 -2.12 7.48 52.71
N TYR A 100 -1.45 6.34 52.74
CA TYR A 100 -1.29 5.51 53.91
C TYR A 100 0.18 5.17 54.10
N LEU A 101 0.65 5.33 55.34
CA LEU A 101 1.91 4.74 55.80
C LEU A 101 1.57 3.75 56.91
N GLY A 102 1.65 2.46 56.59
CA GLY A 102 1.07 1.44 57.43
C GLY A 102 -0.46 1.58 57.51
N ALA A 103 -1.00 1.69 58.72
CA ALA A 103 -2.42 1.95 58.96
C ALA A 103 -2.74 3.44 59.16
N ASN A 104 -1.73 4.32 59.13
CA ASN A 104 -1.91 5.74 59.37
C ASN A 104 -2.33 6.44 58.08
N LYS A 105 -3.47 7.11 58.10
CA LYS A 105 -3.95 7.94 56.99
C LYS A 105 -3.23 9.30 57.03
N ILE A 106 -2.67 9.69 55.89
CA ILE A 106 -2.03 10.98 55.66
C ILE A 106 -2.79 11.65 54.52
N ALA A 107 -3.16 12.91 54.69
CA ALA A 107 -3.82 13.70 53.67
C ALA A 107 -2.88 14.81 53.21
N THR A 108 -2.76 14.99 51.91
CA THR A 108 -2.03 16.10 51.31
C THR A 108 -3.02 17.09 50.71
N THR A 109 -2.69 18.37 50.76
CA THR A 109 -3.48 19.42 50.11
C THR A 109 -3.07 19.57 48.65
N GLN A 110 -3.93 20.23 47.88
CA GLN A 110 -3.64 20.66 46.53
C GLN A 110 -2.36 21.49 46.52
N GLN A 111 -1.57 21.30 45.48
CA GLN A 111 -0.38 22.09 45.19
C GLN A 111 -0.54 22.78 43.85
N ASP A 112 -0.07 24.02 43.77
CA ASP A 112 -0.01 24.84 42.58
C ASP A 112 1.30 25.61 42.53
N THR A 113 2.17 25.19 41.61
CA THR A 113 3.49 25.78 41.44
C THR A 113 3.48 27.04 40.57
N SER A 114 2.34 27.38 39.96
CA SER A 114 2.21 28.54 39.09
C SER A 114 2.32 29.85 39.88
N PRO A 115 2.74 30.96 39.25
CA PRO A 115 2.99 32.23 39.96
C PRO A 115 1.70 32.95 40.40
N THR A 116 0.54 32.29 40.39
CA THR A 116 -0.74 32.85 40.81
C THR A 116 -0.99 32.60 42.29
N GLY A 117 -0.99 33.65 43.12
CA GLY A 117 -1.12 33.54 44.58
C GLY A 117 0.23 33.29 45.26
N PRO A 118 0.27 32.89 46.54
CA PRO A 118 1.49 32.34 47.16
C PRO A 118 1.79 31.00 46.47
N PRO A 119 2.81 30.91 45.60
CA PRO A 119 3.05 29.71 44.83
C PRO A 119 3.65 28.63 45.72
N ASP A 120 3.21 27.38 45.53
CA ASP A 120 3.90 26.25 46.11
C ASP A 120 5.26 26.08 45.39
N ILE A 121 6.32 25.86 46.16
CA ILE A 121 7.68 25.83 45.61
C ILE A 121 8.08 24.39 45.31
N LEU A 122 8.56 24.18 44.08
CA LEU A 122 9.06 22.87 43.65
C LEU A 122 10.48 22.65 44.17
N THR A 123 10.70 21.56 44.92
CA THR A 123 12.03 21.16 45.37
C THR A 123 12.71 20.28 44.32
N ARG A 124 13.81 20.76 43.74
CA ARG A 124 14.58 20.06 42.69
C ARG A 124 15.73 19.31 43.30
N TRP A 125 15.99 18.09 42.85
CA TRP A 125 17.10 17.24 43.27
C TRP A 125 17.98 16.85 42.09
N TYR A 126 19.27 17.09 42.22
CA TYR A 126 20.34 16.76 41.26
C TYR A 126 21.68 16.67 42.01
N HIS A 127 22.76 16.25 41.34
CA HIS A 127 24.09 16.20 41.93
C HIS A 127 24.85 17.51 41.75
N ASP A 128 25.66 17.90 42.73
CA ASP A 128 26.62 18.99 42.58
C ASP A 128 27.90 18.54 41.84
N ALA A 129 28.84 19.46 41.65
CA ALA A 129 30.14 19.17 41.04
C ALA A 129 30.98 18.13 41.81
N GLY A 130 30.67 17.90 43.09
CA GLY A 130 31.31 16.90 43.94
C GLY A 130 30.60 15.54 43.93
N GLY A 131 29.51 15.40 43.16
CA GLY A 131 28.70 14.18 43.11
C GLY A 131 27.84 13.95 44.35
N ASN A 132 27.54 15.00 45.12
CA ASN A 132 26.60 14.92 46.24
C ASN A 132 25.21 15.33 45.79
N TRP A 133 24.18 14.69 46.34
CA TRP A 133 22.81 15.16 46.19
C TRP A 133 22.64 16.55 46.82
N VAL A 134 22.12 17.48 46.03
CA VAL A 134 21.73 18.81 46.47
C VAL A 134 20.28 19.08 46.11
N SER A 135 19.65 20.00 46.84
CA SER A 135 18.31 20.48 46.53
C SER A 135 18.31 21.97 46.17
N ASN A 136 17.45 22.35 45.23
CA ASN A 136 17.23 23.74 44.83
C ASN A 136 15.73 24.07 44.75
N THR A 137 15.33 25.14 45.44
CA THR A 137 13.96 25.67 45.45
C THR A 137 13.84 26.98 44.66
N GLY A 138 14.95 27.51 44.14
CA GLY A 138 15.02 28.75 43.37
C GLY A 138 14.98 28.54 41.85
N ILE A 139 15.38 29.58 41.13
CA ILE A 139 15.53 29.57 39.66
C ILE A 139 16.68 28.61 39.27
N GLU A 140 16.49 27.90 38.17
CA GLU A 140 17.45 26.98 37.56
C GLU A 140 17.45 27.24 36.05
N GLY A 141 18.58 27.68 35.49
CA GLY A 141 18.65 28.11 34.08
C GLY A 141 17.62 29.22 33.78
N ALA A 142 16.85 29.04 32.70
CA ALA A 142 15.70 29.87 32.36
C ALA A 142 14.38 29.44 33.05
N SER A 143 14.41 28.43 33.93
CA SER A 143 13.22 27.91 34.60
C SER A 143 13.01 28.55 35.96
N ALA A 144 11.83 29.13 36.16
CA ALA A 144 11.44 29.73 37.43
C ALA A 144 11.31 28.69 38.55
N ALA A 145 11.26 29.14 39.81
CA ALA A 145 11.19 28.31 41.01
C ALA A 145 10.05 27.28 41.04
N GLY A 146 8.95 27.51 40.32
CA GLY A 146 7.83 26.55 40.18
C GLY A 146 7.85 25.72 38.89
N GLN A 147 8.77 25.96 37.96
CA GLN A 147 8.81 25.29 36.66
C GLN A 147 9.71 24.07 36.64
N ILE A 148 9.28 23.03 35.95
CA ILE A 148 10.17 21.94 35.54
C ILE A 148 11.15 22.45 34.48
N SER A 149 12.41 22.04 34.60
CA SER A 149 13.46 22.41 33.66
C SER A 149 13.20 21.79 32.29
N ASN A 150 13.57 22.52 31.23
CA ASN A 150 13.60 22.04 29.85
C ASN A 150 14.97 22.28 29.21
N GLU A 151 15.98 22.59 30.03
CA GLU A 151 17.33 22.92 29.58
C GLU A 151 18.33 21.87 30.05
N HIS A 152 18.16 21.32 31.26
CA HIS A 152 19.17 20.47 31.86
C HIS A 152 18.66 19.11 32.33
N TYR A 153 19.59 18.15 32.36
CA TYR A 153 19.45 16.85 33.01
C TYR A 153 20.60 16.65 34.01
N ASP A 154 20.48 15.68 34.90
CA ASP A 154 21.47 15.42 35.95
C ASP A 154 22.62 14.51 35.49
N THR A 155 23.82 14.78 35.97
CA THR A 155 25.02 13.96 35.79
C THR A 155 25.69 13.74 37.14
N PRO A 156 26.58 12.75 37.30
CA PRO A 156 27.31 12.55 38.55
C PRO A 156 28.17 13.75 39.02
N THR A 157 28.26 14.82 38.23
CA THR A 157 29.09 16.00 38.52
C THR A 157 28.36 17.32 38.25
N GLY A 158 27.03 17.35 38.29
CA GLY A 158 26.26 18.57 38.00
C GLY A 158 25.19 18.40 36.94
N LEU A 159 24.51 19.52 36.66
CA LEU A 159 23.58 19.64 35.55
C LEU A 159 24.32 19.76 34.21
N ALA A 160 23.75 19.19 33.16
CA ALA A 160 24.24 19.28 31.78
C ALA A 160 23.09 19.54 30.79
N ASP A 161 23.41 20.15 29.66
CA ASP A 161 22.42 20.55 28.65
C ASP A 161 21.72 19.34 28.01
N ILE A 162 20.39 19.39 27.93
CA ILE A 162 19.62 18.53 27.05
C ILE A 162 20.02 18.88 25.61
N GLY A 163 20.37 17.87 24.80
CA GLY A 163 20.76 18.10 23.41
C GLY A 163 19.64 18.68 22.54
N VAL A 164 20.02 19.37 21.46
CA VAL A 164 19.06 19.88 20.47
C VAL A 164 18.20 18.74 19.91
N ALA A 165 16.88 18.96 19.83
CA ALA A 165 15.90 17.94 19.42
C ALA A 165 15.97 16.65 20.26
N ARG A 166 16.29 16.77 21.55
CA ARG A 166 16.24 15.71 22.55
C ARG A 166 15.29 16.08 23.67
N TYR A 167 15.00 15.08 24.51
CA TYR A 167 14.10 15.16 25.64
C TYR A 167 14.84 14.93 26.96
N GLY A 168 14.49 15.72 27.96
CA GLY A 168 14.79 15.46 29.37
C GLY A 168 13.65 14.68 30.03
N VAL A 169 14.00 13.90 31.06
CA VAL A 169 13.04 13.13 31.86
C VAL A 169 13.13 13.62 33.30
N PHE A 170 11.98 13.80 33.95
CA PHE A 170 11.88 14.29 35.33
C PHE A 170 10.92 13.40 36.11
N TRP A 171 11.29 13.05 37.34
CA TRP A 171 10.51 12.16 38.18
C TRP A 171 9.92 12.95 39.33
N LEU A 172 8.59 13.05 39.36
CA LEU A 172 7.89 13.82 40.37
C LEU A 172 7.43 12.91 41.50
N PHE A 173 7.67 13.38 42.72
CA PHE A 173 7.34 12.72 43.97
C PHE A 173 6.48 13.65 44.83
N ILE A 174 5.52 13.07 45.54
CA ILE A 174 4.75 13.77 46.58
C ILE A 174 5.35 13.38 47.93
N HIS A 175 5.81 14.38 48.66
CA HIS A 175 6.31 14.22 50.02
C HIS A 175 5.15 14.07 51.01
N PHE A 176 5.38 13.52 52.20
CA PHE A 176 4.30 13.20 53.15
C PHE A 176 3.55 14.44 53.68
N ASP A 177 4.17 15.61 53.62
CA ASP A 177 3.56 16.91 53.97
C ASP A 177 2.75 17.51 52.80
N GLY A 178 2.88 16.94 51.60
CA GLY A 178 2.21 17.39 50.38
C GLY A 178 3.12 18.10 49.39
N ASP A 179 4.35 18.46 49.78
CA ASP A 179 5.27 19.21 48.94
C ASP A 179 5.68 18.40 47.70
N LEU A 180 5.89 19.11 46.58
CA LEU A 180 6.32 18.52 45.32
C LEU A 180 7.84 18.49 45.21
N HIS A 181 8.36 17.28 44.99
CA HIS A 181 9.78 17.02 44.80
C HIS A 181 10.01 16.51 43.38
N VAL A 182 10.96 17.09 42.66
CA VAL A 182 11.38 16.59 41.34
C VAL A 182 12.83 16.09 41.41
N VAL A 183 13.04 14.85 40.96
CA VAL A 183 14.37 14.30 40.74
C VAL A 183 14.67 14.35 39.25
N TYR A 184 15.81 14.94 38.90
CA TYR A 184 16.22 15.09 37.51
C TYR A 184 16.60 13.73 36.93
N GLY A 185 16.25 13.49 35.67
CA GLY A 185 16.69 12.32 34.92
C GLY A 185 18.17 12.43 34.55
N ILE A 186 18.78 11.28 34.30
CA ILE A 186 20.24 11.15 34.18
C ILE A 186 20.77 11.17 32.74
N GLY A 187 19.99 11.67 31.79
CA GLY A 187 20.40 11.64 30.39
C GLY A 187 19.56 12.51 29.46
N THR A 188 20.02 12.59 28.22
CA THR A 188 19.36 13.26 27.11
C THR A 188 18.96 12.24 26.04
N TYR A 189 17.68 12.18 25.71
CA TYR A 189 17.09 11.05 25.00
C TYR A 189 16.38 11.45 23.70
N LYS A 190 16.26 10.52 22.76
CA LYS A 190 15.16 10.56 21.78
C LYS A 190 13.85 10.18 22.49
N LEU A 191 12.69 10.57 21.97
CA LEU A 191 11.39 10.39 22.65
C LEU A 191 11.16 8.94 23.12
N ALA A 192 11.34 7.95 22.25
CA ALA A 192 11.16 6.53 22.60
C ALA A 192 12.09 6.06 23.74
N LEU A 193 13.32 6.59 23.83
CA LEU A 193 14.23 6.27 24.93
C LEU A 193 13.84 7.01 26.22
N ALA A 194 13.28 8.22 26.12
CA ALA A 194 12.76 8.97 27.26
C ALA A 194 11.56 8.24 27.89
N GLU A 195 10.69 7.65 27.06
CA GLU A 195 9.55 6.84 27.50
C GLU A 195 9.99 5.55 28.22
N MET A 196 11.16 5.02 27.91
CA MET A 196 11.74 3.83 28.53
C MET A 196 12.69 4.14 29.70
N ALA A 197 12.93 5.42 30.00
CA ALA A 197 13.81 5.81 31.10
C ALA A 197 13.27 5.28 32.45
N LEU A 198 14.20 4.85 33.30
CA LEU A 198 13.92 4.32 34.64
C LEU A 198 14.17 5.39 35.70
N VAL A 199 13.51 5.23 36.85
CA VAL A 199 13.73 6.09 38.01
C VAL A 199 15.21 6.00 38.41
N PRO A 200 15.93 7.13 38.54
CA PRO A 200 17.32 7.14 38.97
C PRO A 200 17.43 6.74 40.45
N ILE A 201 18.67 6.60 40.93
CA ILE A 201 18.92 6.51 42.36
C ILE A 201 18.33 7.76 43.02
N LEU A 202 17.65 7.60 44.14
CA LEU A 202 16.97 8.70 44.84
C LEU A 202 17.82 9.17 46.02
N PRO A 203 17.83 10.48 46.33
CA PRO A 203 18.34 10.96 47.61
C PRO A 203 17.50 10.41 48.76
N ASP A 204 18.12 10.20 49.93
CA ASP A 204 17.47 9.62 51.11
C ASP A 204 16.17 10.37 51.47
N ALA A 205 16.17 11.70 51.36
CA ALA A 205 14.98 12.53 51.61
C ALA A 205 13.79 12.16 50.72
N VAL A 206 13.99 11.90 49.43
CA VAL A 206 12.90 11.52 48.52
C VAL A 206 12.56 10.04 48.67
N ARG A 207 13.56 9.18 48.88
CA ARG A 207 13.37 7.73 49.03
C ARG A 207 12.51 7.38 50.25
N ASP A 208 12.78 8.02 51.39
CA ASP A 208 12.22 7.60 52.67
C ASP A 208 10.94 8.37 53.05
N PHE A 209 10.71 9.55 52.45
CA PHE A 209 9.62 10.45 52.82
C PHE A 209 8.66 10.81 51.68
N SER A 210 8.83 10.24 50.50
CA SER A 210 7.97 10.55 49.34
C SER A 210 7.53 9.31 48.59
N THR A 211 6.54 9.48 47.72
CA THR A 211 6.06 8.43 46.81
C THR A 211 6.02 8.95 45.38
N LEU A 212 6.32 8.09 44.41
CA LEU A 212 6.35 8.47 43.00
C LEU A 212 4.95 8.83 42.53
N ALA A 213 4.80 10.00 41.92
CA ALA A 213 3.53 10.52 41.42
C ALA A 213 3.44 10.52 39.90
N ALA A 214 4.52 10.94 39.22
CA ALA A 214 4.55 11.00 37.77
C ALA A 214 5.98 10.94 37.18
N LYS A 215 6.07 10.52 35.93
CA LYS A 215 7.20 10.78 35.03
C LYS A 215 6.80 11.88 34.04
N ILE A 216 7.63 12.90 33.91
CA ILE A 216 7.44 14.03 33.00
C ILE A 216 8.53 13.99 31.94
N ILE A 217 8.14 14.18 30.68
CA ILE A 217 9.05 14.28 29.53
C ILE A 217 8.85 15.66 28.90
N VAL A 218 9.95 16.35 28.62
CA VAL A 218 9.95 17.67 28.00
C VAL A 218 11.08 17.80 26.99
N GLY A 219 10.78 18.37 25.83
CA GLY A 219 11.78 18.65 24.80
C GLY A 219 12.66 19.84 25.16
N GLN A 220 13.88 19.85 24.62
CA GLN A 220 14.81 20.96 24.79
C GLN A 220 14.18 22.28 24.34
N ALA A 221 14.17 23.28 25.23
CA ALA A 221 13.56 24.59 25.00
C ALA A 221 12.03 24.61 24.73
N ASP A 222 11.32 23.48 24.89
CA ASP A 222 9.88 23.42 24.65
C ASP A 222 9.06 24.14 25.73
N PRO A 223 7.98 24.86 25.36
CA PRO A 223 7.16 25.60 26.31
C PRO A 223 6.22 24.72 27.16
N ASN A 224 5.89 23.51 26.71
CA ASN A 224 4.95 22.62 27.40
C ASN A 224 5.55 21.22 27.54
N PHE A 225 4.97 20.40 28.40
CA PHE A 225 5.39 19.01 28.53
C PHE A 225 5.01 18.20 27.29
N THR A 226 5.93 17.33 26.87
CA THR A 226 5.67 16.33 25.83
C THR A 226 4.77 15.24 26.36
N SER A 227 4.98 14.83 27.63
CA SER A 227 4.18 13.79 28.27
C SER A 227 4.24 13.91 29.80
N ILE A 228 3.12 13.59 30.45
CA ILE A 228 3.02 13.32 31.88
C ILE A 228 2.42 11.92 32.03
N VAL A 229 3.20 10.98 32.55
CA VAL A 229 2.77 9.61 32.82
C VAL A 229 2.61 9.45 34.33
N THR A 230 1.39 9.22 34.81
CA THR A 230 1.13 8.99 36.23
C THR A 230 1.69 7.63 36.68
N ALA A 231 2.18 7.57 37.91
CA ALA A 231 2.65 6.33 38.54
C ALA A 231 1.52 5.47 39.13
N TYR A 232 0.29 6.00 39.17
CA TYR A 232 -0.83 5.36 39.88
C TYR A 232 -1.63 4.37 39.05
N GLU A 233 -1.54 4.47 37.73
CA GLU A 233 -2.21 3.58 36.81
C GLU A 233 -1.16 2.76 36.08
N THR A 234 -1.31 1.43 36.14
CA THR A 234 -0.61 0.53 35.20
C THR A 234 -1.40 0.53 33.90
N LEU A 235 -1.52 1.69 33.27
CA LEU A 235 -1.88 1.70 31.86
C LEU A 235 -0.68 1.07 31.18
N PHE A 236 -0.84 -0.11 30.57
CA PHE A 236 0.12 -0.54 29.56
C PHE A 236 0.09 0.56 28.51
N PRO A 237 1.12 1.40 28.35
CA PRO A 237 1.17 2.17 27.14
C PRO A 237 1.28 1.10 26.06
N VAL A 238 0.18 0.87 25.33
CA VAL A 238 0.34 0.65 23.91
C VAL A 238 1.08 1.91 23.50
N SER A 239 2.41 1.81 23.40
CA SER A 239 3.14 2.77 22.60
C SER A 239 2.33 2.82 21.32
N THR A 240 1.70 3.97 21.04
CA THR A 240 1.37 4.27 19.65
C THR A 240 2.59 3.83 18.86
N PRO A 241 2.45 2.99 17.81
CA PRO A 241 3.59 2.62 17.00
C PRO A 241 4.38 3.91 16.81
N PRO A 242 5.66 3.97 17.24
CA PRO A 242 6.45 5.17 17.04
C PRO A 242 6.18 5.60 15.62
N ASN A 243 6.03 6.90 15.39
CA ASN A 243 6.12 7.36 14.01
C ASN A 243 7.33 6.63 13.40
N HIS A 244 7.14 6.02 12.24
CA HIS A 244 8.08 5.07 11.64
C HIS A 244 9.51 5.65 11.58
N ASP A 245 9.57 6.99 11.57
CA ASP A 245 10.71 7.89 11.61
C ASP A 245 11.58 7.85 12.90
N ASP A 246 11.10 7.27 14.01
CA ASP A 246 11.81 7.26 15.31
C ASP A 246 12.80 6.08 15.47
N LEU A 247 12.76 5.10 14.56
CA LEU A 247 13.76 4.04 14.48
C LEU A 247 15.03 4.61 13.82
N GLY A 248 15.99 5.03 14.65
CA GLY A 248 17.28 5.55 14.19
C GLY A 248 17.98 4.58 13.24
N GLY A 249 17.87 4.82 11.94
CA GLY A 249 18.43 3.95 10.92
C GLY A 249 17.78 4.07 9.53
N ILE A 250 16.55 4.56 9.41
CA ILE A 250 16.01 4.93 8.10
C ILE A 250 16.22 6.43 7.87
N VAL A 251 17.39 6.74 7.32
CA VAL A 251 17.49 7.89 6.44
C VAL A 251 16.56 7.64 5.25
N THR A 252 15.60 8.54 5.04
CA THR A 252 15.01 8.84 3.72
C THR A 252 14.08 7.82 3.03
N ASP A 253 13.64 6.73 3.67
CA ASP A 253 12.59 5.89 3.06
C ASP A 253 11.20 6.25 3.59
N ASN A 254 10.75 7.41 3.10
CA ASN A 254 9.33 7.65 2.92
C ASN A 254 8.73 6.45 2.17
N HIS A 255 8.02 5.58 2.88
CA HIS A 255 7.23 4.51 2.27
C HIS A 255 6.19 5.01 1.24
N HIS A 256 6.00 6.33 1.08
CA HIS A 256 5.20 6.91 0.00
C HIS A 256 5.80 8.16 -0.66
N ALA A 257 7.12 8.36 -0.66
CA ALA A 257 7.69 9.42 -1.50
C ALA A 257 9.08 9.07 -2.03
N ARG A 258 9.10 8.55 -3.26
CA ARG A 258 10.10 8.92 -4.28
C ARG A 258 9.76 8.33 -5.65
N TYR A 259 8.89 9.01 -6.39
CA TYR A 259 9.01 9.03 -7.85
C TYR A 259 9.96 10.15 -8.30
N THR A 260 11.09 10.31 -7.60
CA THR A 260 12.21 11.17 -8.03
C THR A 260 13.56 10.43 -8.00
N ASN A 261 13.57 9.13 -7.64
CA ASN A 261 14.79 8.33 -7.61
C ASN A 261 15.30 8.09 -9.03
N ALA A 262 16.48 8.63 -9.33
CA ALA A 262 17.23 8.33 -10.56
C ALA A 262 17.39 6.81 -10.79
N GLU A 263 17.40 6.02 -9.71
CA GLU A 263 17.40 4.55 -9.74
C GLU A 263 16.10 3.95 -10.29
N ALA A 264 14.94 4.52 -9.97
CA ALA A 264 13.66 4.09 -10.55
C ALA A 264 13.59 4.45 -12.04
N ILE A 265 14.14 5.60 -12.43
CA ILE A 265 14.29 6.00 -13.83
C ILE A 265 15.27 5.07 -14.55
N ALA A 266 16.37 4.67 -13.91
CA ALA A 266 17.33 3.72 -14.46
C ALA A 266 16.71 2.32 -14.63
N ALA A 267 15.98 1.83 -13.63
CA ALA A 267 15.28 0.55 -13.69
C ALA A 267 14.19 0.56 -14.77
N ALA A 268 13.39 1.63 -14.87
CA ALA A 268 12.38 1.77 -15.92
C ALA A 268 12.99 1.80 -17.33
N LYS A 269 14.20 2.36 -17.50
CA LYS A 269 14.95 2.32 -18.77
C LYS A 269 15.47 0.93 -19.12
N THR A 270 15.65 0.04 -18.14
CA THR A 270 16.10 -1.34 -18.39
C THR A 270 14.98 -2.30 -18.74
N VAL A 271 13.74 -1.98 -18.38
CA VAL A 271 12.59 -2.83 -18.71
C VAL A 271 12.25 -2.64 -20.18
N LYS A 272 12.40 -3.69 -20.97
CA LYS A 272 11.90 -3.68 -22.34
C LYS A 272 10.38 -3.88 -22.32
N LEU A 273 9.69 -3.27 -23.27
CA LEU A 273 8.22 -3.31 -23.31
C LEU A 273 7.66 -4.74 -23.49
N ASP A 274 8.46 -5.64 -24.06
CA ASP A 274 8.18 -7.07 -24.23
C ASP A 274 8.47 -7.94 -23.00
N ASP A 275 9.12 -7.40 -21.96
CA ASP A 275 9.37 -8.10 -20.70
C ASP A 275 8.21 -7.96 -19.69
N PHE A 276 7.18 -7.19 -20.03
CA PHE A 276 5.96 -7.11 -19.23
C PHE A 276 5.10 -8.37 -19.40
N ALA A 277 4.14 -8.59 -18.48
CA ALA A 277 3.17 -9.68 -18.58
C ALA A 277 2.43 -9.66 -19.94
N THR A 278 1.79 -10.77 -20.31
CA THR A 278 0.98 -10.87 -21.54
C THR A 278 0.08 -9.64 -21.67
N PRO A 279 0.21 -8.84 -22.75
CA PRO A 279 -0.60 -7.64 -22.94
C PRO A 279 -2.10 -7.95 -22.89
N ASP A 280 -2.86 -7.08 -22.23
CA ASP A 280 -4.33 -7.18 -22.17
C ASP A 280 -4.97 -6.75 -23.51
N ASP A 281 -6.21 -7.18 -23.75
CA ASP A 281 -6.99 -7.00 -24.98
C ASP A 281 -7.86 -5.73 -24.93
N ASN A 282 -7.30 -4.62 -24.45
CA ASN A 282 -8.01 -3.35 -24.33
C ASN A 282 -7.75 -2.45 -25.55
N LEU A 283 -8.81 -1.79 -26.04
CA LEU A 283 -8.77 -0.84 -27.16
C LEU A 283 -8.08 0.49 -26.81
N ASP A 284 -7.47 0.60 -25.63
CA ASP A 284 -6.87 1.84 -25.15
C ASP A 284 -5.43 2.02 -25.68
N LEU A 285 -4.96 3.26 -25.62
CA LEU A 285 -3.58 3.66 -25.97
C LEU A 285 -3.08 3.31 -27.39
N ASN A 286 -3.96 2.87 -28.30
CA ASN A 286 -3.64 2.69 -29.71
C ASN A 286 -3.08 3.97 -30.36
N ALA A 287 -2.17 3.79 -31.31
CA ALA A 287 -1.66 4.85 -32.16
C ALA A 287 -2.82 5.61 -32.84
N SER A 288 -2.72 6.94 -32.85
CA SER A 288 -3.68 7.84 -33.49
C SER A 288 -2.95 8.93 -34.28
N THR A 289 -3.70 9.74 -35.01
CA THR A 289 -3.17 10.95 -35.66
C THR A 289 -2.61 11.99 -34.68
N THR A 290 -2.86 11.82 -33.38
CA THR A 290 -2.46 12.75 -32.31
C THR A 290 -1.47 12.17 -31.31
N ARG A 291 -1.23 10.85 -31.30
CA ARG A 291 -0.38 10.16 -30.32
C ARG A 291 0.30 8.94 -30.94
N HIS A 292 1.58 8.72 -30.63
CA HIS A 292 2.34 7.58 -31.17
C HIS A 292 1.78 6.21 -30.73
N GLY A 293 1.26 6.09 -29.51
CA GLY A 293 0.50 4.93 -29.00
C GLY A 293 1.19 3.56 -29.14
N LEU A 294 0.43 2.51 -28.81
CA LEU A 294 0.77 1.11 -29.08
C LEU A 294 0.23 0.67 -30.44
N LEU A 295 0.80 -0.40 -31.00
CA LEU A 295 0.24 -1.02 -32.19
C LEU A 295 -1.14 -1.60 -31.86
N ARG A 296 -2.16 -1.21 -32.63
CA ARG A 296 -3.50 -1.78 -32.50
C ARG A 296 -3.51 -3.27 -32.74
N LYS A 297 -4.30 -4.00 -31.94
CA LYS A 297 -4.57 -5.42 -32.12
C LYS A 297 -4.95 -5.72 -33.57
N LEU A 298 -4.30 -6.73 -34.15
CA LEU A 298 -4.58 -7.21 -35.50
C LEU A 298 -6.04 -7.71 -35.59
N ASP A 299 -6.74 -7.34 -36.65
CA ASP A 299 -8.13 -7.72 -36.89
C ASP A 299 -8.28 -9.12 -37.51
N ASN A 300 -7.16 -9.84 -37.68
CA ASN A 300 -7.09 -11.17 -38.26
C ASN A 300 -7.57 -11.25 -39.72
N VAL A 301 -7.44 -10.17 -40.50
CA VAL A 301 -7.76 -10.15 -41.93
C VAL A 301 -6.49 -9.94 -42.77
N VAL A 302 -6.07 -10.97 -43.51
CA VAL A 302 -4.79 -10.98 -44.25
C VAL A 302 -4.69 -9.94 -45.38
N THR A 303 -5.82 -9.42 -45.86
CA THR A 303 -5.87 -8.41 -46.93
C THR A 303 -5.93 -6.97 -46.40
N HIS A 304 -6.00 -6.80 -45.08
CA HIS A 304 -6.06 -5.49 -44.46
C HIS A 304 -4.66 -4.95 -44.16
N PHE A 305 -4.50 -3.63 -44.32
CA PHE A 305 -3.32 -2.90 -43.88
C PHE A 305 -3.70 -1.75 -42.96
N LEU A 306 -2.76 -1.33 -42.10
CA LEU A 306 -2.90 -0.15 -41.26
C LEU A 306 -2.73 1.11 -42.10
N ASN A 307 -3.78 1.94 -42.19
CA ASN A 307 -3.70 3.23 -42.87
C ASN A 307 -3.16 4.33 -41.93
N GLY A 308 -2.81 5.48 -42.51
CA GLY A 308 -2.28 6.63 -41.76
C GLY A 308 -3.28 7.32 -40.82
N GLN A 309 -4.54 6.86 -40.76
CA GLN A 309 -5.56 7.32 -39.81
C GLN A 309 -5.69 6.40 -38.60
N GLY A 310 -4.90 5.31 -38.54
CA GLY A 310 -4.94 4.33 -37.46
C GLY A 310 -6.05 3.28 -37.62
N GLY A 311 -6.65 3.15 -38.81
CA GLY A 311 -7.69 2.16 -39.18
C GLY A 311 -7.16 1.05 -40.10
N PHE A 312 -7.81 -0.13 -40.09
CA PHE A 312 -7.50 -1.21 -41.05
C PHE A 312 -8.32 -1.00 -42.33
N THR A 313 -7.74 -1.22 -43.50
CA THR A 313 -8.42 -1.03 -44.79
C THR A 313 -7.89 -1.97 -45.89
N THR A 314 -8.64 -2.15 -46.98
CA THR A 314 -8.28 -2.98 -48.15
C THR A 314 -7.75 -2.12 -49.31
N PRO A 315 -6.75 -2.60 -50.08
CA PRO A 315 -6.35 -1.95 -51.32
C PRO A 315 -7.41 -2.13 -52.43
N VAL A 316 -7.53 -1.15 -53.34
CA VAL A 316 -8.38 -1.23 -54.54
C VAL A 316 -7.50 -1.43 -55.78
N PHE A 317 -7.80 -2.44 -56.60
CA PHE A 317 -7.11 -2.73 -57.85
C PHE A 317 -8.11 -2.90 -59.01
N ALA A 318 -7.75 -2.49 -60.23
CA ALA A 318 -8.48 -2.84 -61.44
C ALA A 318 -8.20 -4.32 -61.79
N GLN A 319 -9.25 -5.10 -62.05
CA GLN A 319 -9.16 -6.56 -62.24
C GLN A 319 -9.36 -6.93 -63.71
N LEU A 320 -8.43 -7.71 -64.27
CA LEU A 320 -8.63 -8.43 -65.53
C LEU A 320 -9.49 -9.67 -65.24
N THR A 321 -10.70 -9.69 -65.78
CA THR A 321 -11.64 -10.80 -65.64
C THR A 321 -11.60 -11.67 -66.89
N PHE A 322 -11.53 -12.98 -66.72
CA PHE A 322 -11.68 -13.97 -67.79
C PHE A 322 -13.07 -14.58 -67.67
N ASP A 323 -13.92 -14.29 -68.65
CA ASP A 323 -15.30 -14.76 -68.67
C ASP A 323 -15.75 -14.94 -70.12
N THR A 324 -15.69 -16.20 -70.59
CA THR A 324 -16.07 -16.55 -71.95
C THR A 324 -17.59 -16.48 -72.11
N THR A 325 -18.07 -15.33 -72.58
CA THR A 325 -19.49 -15.11 -72.85
C THR A 325 -19.71 -14.96 -74.34
N GLU A 326 -20.64 -15.72 -74.91
CA GLU A 326 -21.12 -15.47 -76.27
C GLU A 326 -21.90 -14.15 -76.31
N VAL A 327 -21.41 -13.22 -77.12
CA VAL A 327 -21.99 -11.89 -77.29
C VAL A 327 -22.66 -11.74 -78.66
N PHE A 328 -22.41 -12.68 -79.58
CA PHE A 328 -23.04 -12.71 -80.89
C PHE A 328 -22.95 -14.11 -81.51
N SER A 329 -24.00 -14.59 -82.16
CA SER A 329 -23.98 -15.80 -82.99
C SER A 329 -25.05 -15.76 -84.08
N ASP A 330 -24.73 -15.15 -85.22
CA ASP A 330 -25.64 -15.07 -86.38
C ASP A 330 -24.84 -14.84 -87.68
N ASN A 331 -25.54 -14.69 -88.80
CA ASN A 331 -24.96 -14.24 -90.06
C ASN A 331 -24.45 -12.79 -89.93
N PRO A 332 -23.23 -12.48 -90.38
CA PRO A 332 -22.67 -11.14 -90.31
C PRO A 332 -23.22 -10.26 -91.43
N THR A 333 -22.96 -8.96 -91.34
CA THR A 333 -23.31 -8.00 -92.39
C THR A 333 -22.06 -7.42 -93.09
N LEU A 334 -22.25 -6.88 -94.29
CA LEU A 334 -21.18 -6.21 -95.05
C LEU A 334 -20.93 -4.76 -94.57
N ALA A 335 -21.88 -4.18 -93.82
CA ALA A 335 -21.78 -2.85 -93.24
C ALA A 335 -21.31 -2.93 -91.78
N TYR A 336 -20.73 -1.86 -91.24
CA TYR A 336 -20.44 -1.81 -89.81
C TYR A 336 -21.76 -1.76 -89.03
N THR A 337 -21.87 -2.64 -88.04
CA THR A 337 -23.00 -2.70 -87.11
C THR A 337 -22.49 -2.78 -85.68
N ASP A 338 -23.29 -2.27 -84.76
CA ASP A 338 -22.97 -2.28 -83.34
C ASP A 338 -22.96 -3.72 -82.79
N LEU A 339 -21.95 -4.00 -81.99
CA LEU A 339 -21.87 -5.13 -81.09
C LEU A 339 -21.88 -4.58 -79.66
N ASP A 340 -23.02 -4.75 -79.01
CA ASP A 340 -23.23 -4.32 -77.63
C ASP A 340 -22.65 -5.35 -76.66
N LEU A 341 -21.62 -4.96 -75.93
CA LEU A 341 -20.98 -5.80 -74.91
C LEU A 341 -21.42 -5.41 -73.48
N SER A 342 -22.29 -4.40 -73.34
CA SER A 342 -22.69 -3.83 -72.05
C SER A 342 -23.40 -4.84 -71.15
N GLY A 343 -24.00 -5.90 -71.71
CA GLY A 343 -24.55 -7.02 -70.94
C GLY A 343 -23.52 -7.72 -70.04
N VAL A 344 -22.23 -7.64 -70.38
CA VAL A 344 -21.14 -8.26 -69.59
C VAL A 344 -20.26 -7.20 -68.91
N ILE A 345 -19.90 -6.14 -69.62
CA ILE A 345 -19.02 -5.10 -69.06
C ILE A 345 -19.75 -3.93 -68.38
N GLY A 346 -21.08 -3.86 -68.49
CA GLY A 346 -21.88 -2.69 -68.11
C GLY A 346 -21.64 -1.50 -69.06
N ALA A 347 -22.31 -0.39 -68.81
CA ALA A 347 -22.06 0.88 -69.50
C ALA A 347 -20.75 1.52 -69.00
N ASN A 348 -19.62 0.88 -69.31
CA ASN A 348 -18.27 1.31 -68.94
C ASN A 348 -17.34 1.23 -70.16
N GLN A 349 -16.33 2.09 -70.19
CA GLN A 349 -15.19 1.89 -71.08
C GLN A 349 -14.32 0.77 -70.52
N ALA A 350 -14.13 -0.31 -71.29
CA ALA A 350 -13.30 -1.43 -70.90
C ALA A 350 -12.33 -1.82 -72.03
N LEU A 351 -11.18 -2.37 -71.64
CA LEU A 351 -10.33 -3.13 -72.57
C LEU A 351 -10.92 -4.53 -72.68
N VAL A 352 -11.25 -4.99 -73.89
CA VAL A 352 -11.90 -6.28 -74.15
C VAL A 352 -11.08 -7.15 -75.12
N LEU A 353 -11.04 -8.44 -74.83
CA LEU A 353 -10.49 -9.49 -75.69
C LEU A 353 -11.64 -10.34 -76.23
N LEU A 354 -11.84 -10.33 -77.54
CA LEU A 354 -12.89 -11.08 -78.23
C LEU A 354 -12.27 -12.24 -78.99
N ARG A 355 -12.88 -13.44 -78.89
CA ARG A 355 -12.64 -14.55 -79.82
C ARG A 355 -13.74 -14.56 -80.86
N VAL A 356 -13.34 -14.55 -82.12
CA VAL A 356 -14.24 -14.61 -83.27
C VAL A 356 -14.02 -15.95 -83.96
N HIS A 357 -15.06 -16.76 -84.08
CA HIS A 357 -15.03 -18.05 -84.78
C HIS A 357 -15.94 -18.00 -86.00
N THR A 358 -15.52 -18.65 -87.09
CA THR A 358 -16.31 -18.74 -88.32
C THR A 358 -16.59 -20.19 -88.68
N SER A 359 -17.85 -20.52 -88.91
CA SER A 359 -18.31 -21.90 -89.18
C SER A 359 -17.78 -22.49 -90.49
N VAL A 360 -17.60 -21.68 -91.54
CA VAL A 360 -17.04 -22.09 -92.84
C VAL A 360 -16.34 -20.90 -93.51
N GLY A 361 -15.25 -21.14 -94.24
CA GLY A 361 -14.51 -20.10 -94.97
C GLY A 361 -13.55 -19.26 -94.11
N SER A 362 -13.03 -18.18 -94.68
CA SER A 362 -12.10 -17.26 -93.99
C SER A 362 -12.40 -15.81 -94.40
N PRO A 363 -13.58 -15.28 -94.05
CA PRO A 363 -13.90 -13.88 -94.33
C PRO A 363 -12.95 -12.95 -93.56
N HIS A 364 -12.72 -11.76 -94.11
CA HIS A 364 -12.04 -10.69 -93.39
C HIS A 364 -13.03 -10.04 -92.42
N ILE A 365 -12.81 -10.23 -91.12
CA ILE A 365 -13.59 -9.60 -90.05
C ILE A 365 -12.87 -8.34 -89.57
N ARG A 366 -13.63 -7.27 -89.37
CA ARG A 366 -13.09 -5.98 -88.92
C ARG A 366 -13.86 -5.49 -87.71
N PHE A 367 -13.12 -4.98 -86.74
CA PHE A 367 -13.65 -4.28 -85.57
C PHE A 367 -13.11 -2.87 -85.52
N ARG A 368 -13.88 -1.97 -84.91
CA ARG A 368 -13.47 -0.61 -84.61
C ARG A 368 -14.20 -0.12 -83.36
N LYS A 369 -13.73 0.97 -82.78
CA LYS A 369 -14.48 1.63 -81.72
C LYS A 369 -15.78 2.21 -82.30
N ASN A 370 -16.87 2.14 -81.55
CA ASN A 370 -18.15 2.69 -81.99
C ASN A 370 -18.04 4.17 -82.41
N GLY A 371 -18.56 4.49 -83.60
CA GLY A 371 -18.54 5.83 -84.19
C GLY A 371 -17.26 6.17 -84.97
N GLU A 372 -16.32 5.23 -85.13
CA GLU A 372 -15.05 5.50 -85.82
C GLU A 372 -15.20 5.38 -87.35
N GLY A 373 -15.19 6.49 -88.09
CA GLY A 373 -15.45 6.48 -89.55
C GLY A 373 -14.41 5.83 -90.48
N LYS A 374 -13.32 5.23 -89.97
CA LYS A 374 -12.21 4.69 -90.78
C LYS A 374 -12.37 3.19 -91.05
N ASP A 375 -12.12 2.76 -92.29
CA ASP A 375 -12.07 1.35 -92.69
C ASP A 375 -10.61 0.91 -92.88
N TYR A 376 -10.16 0.04 -92.00
CA TYR A 376 -8.78 -0.39 -91.92
C TYR A 376 -8.55 -1.65 -92.78
N SER A 377 -8.54 -1.49 -94.10
CA SER A 377 -8.41 -2.59 -95.07
C SER A 377 -6.96 -2.79 -95.54
N GLY A 378 -6.13 -3.49 -94.75
CA GLY A 378 -4.78 -3.92 -95.17
C GLY A 378 -3.83 -4.06 -93.99
N MET A 379 -3.16 -5.21 -93.86
CA MET A 379 -2.44 -5.67 -92.66
C MET A 379 -1.19 -4.87 -92.23
N VAL A 380 -1.07 -3.56 -92.51
CA VAL A 380 0.13 -2.81 -92.07
C VAL A 380 -0.09 -1.38 -91.57
N ASN A 381 -1.29 -0.82 -91.50
CA ASN A 381 -1.47 0.50 -90.85
C ASN A 381 -2.89 0.72 -90.36
N ALA A 382 -3.23 0.05 -89.27
CA ALA A 382 -4.52 0.20 -88.61
C ALA A 382 -4.33 0.08 -87.10
N GLN A 383 -4.81 1.07 -86.37
CA GLN A 383 -4.82 1.12 -84.91
C GLN A 383 -5.90 0.15 -84.37
N GLY A 384 -5.71 -1.14 -84.66
CA GLY A 384 -6.64 -2.23 -84.37
C GLY A 384 -6.16 -3.53 -85.03
N THR A 385 -4.97 -4.03 -84.67
CA THR A 385 -4.47 -5.31 -85.18
C THR A 385 -4.65 -6.41 -84.14
N GLY A 386 -5.76 -7.13 -84.29
CA GLY A 386 -5.98 -8.45 -83.71
C GLY A 386 -4.97 -9.47 -84.22
N ILE A 387 -4.62 -10.42 -83.37
CA ILE A 387 -3.63 -11.45 -83.67
C ILE A 387 -4.20 -12.42 -84.72
N CYS A 388 -3.34 -12.72 -85.69
CA CYS A 388 -3.53 -13.52 -86.89
C CYS A 388 -3.81 -15.01 -86.61
N ILE A 389 -4.65 -15.60 -87.45
CA ILE A 389 -5.16 -16.97 -87.42
C ILE A 389 -4.16 -17.96 -88.05
N LEU A 390 -4.01 -19.15 -87.45
CA LEU A 390 -3.34 -20.32 -88.04
C LEU A 390 -4.36 -21.44 -88.23
N ALA A 391 -4.26 -22.15 -89.35
CA ALA A 391 -5.35 -22.80 -90.07
C ALA A 391 -6.04 -24.03 -89.42
N THR A 392 -7.20 -24.34 -90.00
CA THR A 392 -8.08 -25.53 -89.95
C THR A 392 -9.20 -25.61 -88.91
N ASP A 393 -9.35 -24.59 -88.05
CA ASP A 393 -10.58 -24.27 -87.32
C ASP A 393 -10.55 -22.76 -86.96
N THR A 394 -10.96 -21.91 -87.91
CA THR A 394 -10.50 -20.53 -88.04
C THR A 394 -11.10 -19.61 -86.96
N PHE A 395 -10.40 -19.40 -85.84
CA PHE A 395 -10.74 -18.35 -84.87
C PHE A 395 -9.64 -17.27 -84.76
N ALA A 396 -10.04 -16.04 -84.44
CA ALA A 396 -9.15 -14.90 -84.22
C ALA A 396 -9.39 -14.27 -82.84
N TYR A 397 -8.32 -13.78 -82.22
CA TYR A 397 -8.41 -12.97 -81.01
C TYR A 397 -8.23 -11.49 -81.35
N ILE A 398 -9.19 -10.67 -80.94
CA ILE A 398 -9.23 -9.23 -81.15
C ILE A 398 -9.16 -8.53 -79.80
N LEU A 399 -8.17 -7.65 -79.62
CA LEU A 399 -8.06 -6.79 -78.45
C LEU A 399 -8.42 -5.35 -78.85
N LEU A 400 -9.39 -4.77 -78.17
CA LEU A 400 -9.83 -3.39 -78.42
C LEU A 400 -10.44 -2.75 -77.17
N VAL A 401 -10.67 -1.44 -77.23
CA VAL A 401 -11.32 -0.67 -76.16
C VAL A 401 -12.72 -0.29 -76.59
N THR A 402 -13.71 -0.50 -75.73
CA THR A 402 -15.09 -0.09 -75.98
C THR A 402 -15.27 1.42 -75.84
N ASP A 403 -16.41 1.95 -76.31
CA ASP A 403 -16.84 3.26 -75.88
C ASP A 403 -17.30 3.25 -74.40
N THR A 404 -17.72 4.40 -73.89
CA THR A 404 -18.22 4.53 -72.51
C THR A 404 -19.55 3.81 -72.27
N GLY A 405 -20.26 3.41 -73.35
CA GLY A 405 -21.47 2.60 -73.28
C GLY A 405 -21.20 1.10 -73.33
N GLY A 406 -19.95 0.67 -73.55
CA GLY A 406 -19.60 -0.74 -73.70
C GLY A 406 -19.81 -1.30 -75.12
N ILE A 407 -19.86 -0.43 -76.14
CA ILE A 407 -20.18 -0.82 -77.53
C ILE A 407 -18.92 -0.75 -78.42
N VAL A 408 -18.85 -1.69 -79.38
CA VAL A 408 -17.88 -1.69 -80.49
C VAL A 408 -18.63 -1.90 -81.81
N GLU A 409 -18.03 -1.55 -82.94
CA GLU A 409 -18.63 -1.81 -84.26
C GLU A 409 -17.83 -2.86 -85.02
N TRP A 410 -18.51 -3.70 -85.79
CA TRP A 410 -17.86 -4.74 -86.56
C TRP A 410 -18.57 -5.05 -87.88
N LYS A 411 -17.86 -5.71 -88.80
CA LYS A 411 -18.38 -6.19 -90.10
C LYS A 411 -17.59 -7.37 -90.64
N SER A 412 -18.15 -8.04 -91.65
CA SER A 412 -17.52 -9.13 -92.40
C SER A 412 -17.40 -8.80 -93.90
N SER A 413 -16.41 -9.40 -94.59
CA SER A 413 -16.30 -9.34 -96.05
C SER A 413 -17.22 -10.31 -96.80
N SER A 414 -17.96 -11.16 -96.09
CA SER A 414 -18.95 -12.09 -96.64
C SER A 414 -20.12 -12.28 -95.66
N VAL A 415 -21.31 -12.53 -96.17
CA VAL A 415 -22.55 -12.75 -95.38
C VAL A 415 -22.89 -14.23 -95.17
N ASP A 416 -22.23 -15.12 -95.90
CA ASP A 416 -22.59 -16.55 -95.92
C ASP A 416 -22.18 -17.35 -94.67
N PRO A 417 -21.04 -17.09 -93.98
CA PRO A 417 -20.68 -17.90 -92.82
C PRO A 417 -21.41 -17.43 -91.57
N ILE A 418 -21.89 -18.37 -90.74
CA ILE A 418 -22.30 -18.05 -89.37
C ILE A 418 -21.04 -17.69 -88.58
N ILE A 419 -21.08 -16.55 -87.87
CA ILE A 419 -20.00 -16.06 -87.02
C ILE A 419 -20.44 -16.06 -85.58
N THR A 420 -19.62 -16.65 -84.73
CA THR A 420 -19.78 -16.59 -83.28
C THR A 420 -18.70 -15.70 -82.69
N ILE A 421 -19.08 -14.73 -81.85
CA ILE A 421 -18.16 -13.87 -81.12
C ILE A 421 -18.35 -14.14 -79.64
N ASN A 422 -17.28 -14.55 -78.98
CA ASN A 422 -17.21 -14.64 -77.53
C ASN A 422 -16.35 -13.50 -77.01
N MET A 423 -16.79 -12.80 -75.96
CA MET A 423 -15.88 -12.03 -75.14
C MET A 423 -15.18 -13.00 -74.19
N GLU A 424 -13.86 -12.95 -74.11
CA GLU A 424 -13.04 -13.94 -73.38
C GLU A 424 -12.38 -13.33 -72.15
N ALA A 425 -12.03 -12.05 -72.22
CA ALA A 425 -11.53 -11.31 -71.07
C ALA A 425 -11.85 -9.81 -71.19
N TYR A 426 -11.93 -9.13 -70.04
CA TYR A 426 -12.06 -7.68 -69.97
C TYR A 426 -11.41 -7.08 -68.73
N CYS A 427 -10.96 -5.82 -68.81
CA CYS A 427 -10.49 -5.02 -67.67
C CYS A 427 -11.35 -3.76 -67.57
N LYS A 428 -11.94 -3.53 -66.38
CA LYS A 428 -12.77 -2.36 -66.04
C LYS A 428 -11.99 -1.33 -65.25
#